data_AF-A0A1R4H1I9-F1
#
_entry.id   AF-A0A1R4H1I9-F1
#
_cell.length_a   1.000
_cell.length_b   1.000
_cell.length_c   1.000
_cell.angle_alpha   90.00
_cell.angle_beta   90.00
_cell.angle_gamma   90.00
#
_symmetry.space_group_name_H-M   'P 1'
#
loop_
_entity.id
_entity.type
_entity.pdbx_description
1 polymer ?
#
loop_
_entity_poly.entity_id
_entity_poly.type
_entity_poly.pdbx_seq_one_letter_code
_entity_poly.pdbx_strand_id
1 'polypeptide(L)'
;MGGASLDLTNGETATPSFRSPGDSTKLTFKLTVTDNKEAIASDTVVVTVKKITPKTLTISKNGNGKVTSSPEGIDCGNNCSTSFIAGTKVTLTATPDADSVFSSWRGGGCSGSGTCKVTMNTDQSVTAKFTLKPTFALKVTKTGTGKGSVVSNPAGINCEPTTSTCTYNFDRGKPVTLTATPDANSVFDGWSGSLCKGTGVCKVTMITAKSVSAKFTLKPTLALTVKKTGNGAGSLSSDPQGINCGNTCNYNFASGTQVTLNATADSGSVFTSWDIDCVGSGGCIVPMNSAKTVSANFDTLPTFSVTVTKAGNGTITSAPAGISCGATCSASFVSATSVTLTAKPDTGYSFTGWSNGCTGTVTTCTVNVTQALQIDAVFTKKPPFISKLNDTGIATCATYNEVGLACPQSNYPRQDAELGRDATLNDNSDGQAGFSFTKISSTGTELAASDTNWSCVQDNVTGLMWEVKTDDGGLHDKDWTYSWYDSNNARNGGTAGRQNGSGNCSGSQCDTADFVAIVNAVGWCGANDWRTPTKEELRSITSYNRIAPAIDVNYFPNTPANGEYASASSFANDSTFAWISYLNTGQISPFSKISNVGGGFYNSFSVRLVRDGQ
;
A
#
# COMPACT_ATOMS: atom_id res chain seq x y z
N MET A 1 -90.89 35.49 21.46
CA MET A 1 -89.95 35.92 22.52
C MET A 1 -89.64 37.38 22.27
N GLY A 2 -90.00 38.27 23.20
CA GLY A 2 -89.75 39.70 23.06
C GLY A 2 -88.25 39.95 22.89
N GLY A 3 -87.87 40.66 21.82
CA GLY A 3 -86.50 41.10 21.63
C GLY A 3 -86.12 42.06 22.76
N ALA A 4 -84.84 42.03 23.16
CA ALA A 4 -84.31 42.95 24.15
C ALA A 4 -84.68 44.40 23.77
N SER A 5 -85.33 45.12 24.67
CA SER A 5 -85.46 46.57 24.54
C SER A 5 -84.06 47.16 24.67
N LEU A 6 -83.68 47.99 23.70
CA LEU A 6 -82.41 48.69 23.71
C LEU A 6 -82.72 50.16 23.91
N ASP A 7 -82.44 50.67 25.11
CA ASP A 7 -82.59 52.09 25.40
C ASP A 7 -81.45 52.87 24.75
N LEU A 8 -81.79 53.77 23.83
CA LEU A 8 -80.83 54.65 23.16
C LEU A 8 -80.83 56.00 23.90
N THR A 9 -79.73 56.31 24.59
CA THR A 9 -79.65 57.50 25.45
C THR A 9 -79.25 58.79 24.74
N ASN A 10 -78.76 58.75 23.49
CA ASN A 10 -78.44 59.93 22.67
C ASN A 10 -78.67 59.64 21.17
N GLY A 11 -79.59 60.36 20.54
CA GLY A 11 -80.26 59.99 19.28
C GLY A 11 -79.51 60.18 17.96
N GLU A 12 -78.17 60.11 17.91
CA GLU A 12 -77.46 60.45 16.65
C GLU A 12 -76.71 59.31 15.93
N THR A 13 -76.41 58.14 16.52
CA THR A 13 -75.69 57.06 15.76
C THR A 13 -75.73 55.67 16.42
N ALA A 14 -76.88 55.02 16.52
CA ALA A 14 -76.95 53.61 16.95
C ALA A 14 -77.20 52.66 15.78
N THR A 15 -76.35 51.64 15.61
CA THR A 15 -76.45 50.59 14.59
C THR A 15 -76.66 49.20 15.22
N PRO A 16 -77.87 48.89 15.69
CA PRO A 16 -78.13 47.58 16.26
C PRO A 16 -78.10 46.49 15.16
N SER A 17 -77.45 45.36 15.46
CA SER A 17 -77.43 44.18 14.57
C SER A 17 -78.22 43.04 15.20
N PHE A 18 -79.00 42.33 14.38
CA PHE A 18 -79.83 41.22 14.82
C PHE A 18 -79.62 40.00 13.92
N ARG A 19 -79.66 38.79 14.50
CA ARG A 19 -79.68 37.52 13.76
C ARG A 19 -81.09 36.96 13.79
N SER A 20 -81.62 36.59 12.62
CA SER A 20 -82.97 36.01 12.52
C SER A 20 -83.11 34.75 13.38
N PRO A 21 -84.19 34.62 14.18
CA PRO A 21 -84.43 33.44 15.02
C PRO A 21 -84.91 32.21 14.24
N GLY A 22 -85.18 32.32 12.94
CA GLY A 22 -85.60 31.19 12.12
C GLY A 22 -85.58 31.45 10.60
N ASP A 23 -85.89 30.39 9.87
CA ASP A 23 -85.95 30.36 8.42
C ASP A 23 -87.19 31.10 7.89
N SER A 24 -86.99 32.05 6.98
CA SER A 24 -88.05 32.87 6.35
C SER A 24 -88.99 33.57 7.35
N THR A 25 -88.52 34.64 8.00
CA THR A 25 -89.33 35.42 8.94
C THR A 25 -89.40 36.89 8.54
N LYS A 26 -90.57 37.51 8.79
CA LYS A 26 -90.71 38.96 8.80
C LYS A 26 -90.37 39.45 10.21
N LEU A 27 -89.25 40.15 10.33
CA LEU A 27 -88.85 40.81 11.56
C LEU A 27 -89.41 42.22 11.54
N THR A 28 -90.20 42.56 12.56
CA THR A 28 -90.73 43.91 12.72
C THR A 28 -89.98 44.56 13.87
N PHE A 29 -89.31 45.67 13.58
CA PHE A 29 -88.61 46.48 14.57
C PHE A 29 -89.45 47.72 14.80
N LYS A 30 -89.86 47.95 16.05
CA LYS A 30 -90.57 49.17 16.45
C LYS A 30 -89.58 50.08 17.16
N LEU A 31 -89.36 51.27 16.60
CA LEU A 31 -88.65 52.34 17.28
C LEU A 31 -89.68 53.18 18.02
N THR A 32 -89.46 53.44 19.30
CA THR A 32 -90.30 54.32 20.12
C THR A 32 -89.42 55.37 20.75
N VAL A 33 -89.81 56.64 20.65
CA VAL A 33 -89.10 57.78 21.24
C VAL A 33 -90.06 58.48 22.18
N THR A 34 -89.60 58.72 23.41
CA THR A 34 -90.36 59.42 24.44
C THR A 34 -89.61 60.69 24.80
N ASP A 35 -90.29 61.84 24.82
CA ASP A 35 -89.66 63.08 25.25
C ASP A 35 -89.63 63.24 26.77
N ASN A 36 -88.97 64.30 27.25
CA ASN A 36 -88.81 64.58 28.68
C ASN A 36 -90.11 65.05 29.38
N LYS A 37 -91.23 65.11 28.66
CA LYS A 37 -92.58 65.36 29.17
C LYS A 37 -93.50 64.15 28.95
N GLU A 38 -92.90 62.98 28.73
CA GLU A 38 -93.57 61.68 28.54
C GLU A 38 -94.42 61.57 27.26
N ALA A 39 -94.26 62.47 26.27
CA ALA A 39 -94.93 62.32 24.99
C ALA A 39 -94.23 61.23 24.16
N ILE A 40 -95.00 60.27 23.61
CA ILE A 40 -94.46 59.11 22.91
C ILE A 40 -94.81 59.15 21.42
N ALA A 41 -93.80 58.95 20.56
CA ALA A 41 -93.96 58.67 19.13
C ALA A 41 -93.30 57.34 18.78
N SER A 42 -93.85 56.60 17.81
CA SER A 42 -93.24 55.34 17.38
C SER A 42 -93.44 55.07 15.90
N ASP A 43 -92.47 54.39 15.29
CA ASP A 43 -92.55 53.89 13.92
C ASP A 43 -92.06 52.44 13.85
N THR A 44 -92.43 51.73 12.78
CA THR A 44 -92.09 50.32 12.57
C THR A 44 -91.43 50.08 11.22
N VAL A 45 -90.30 49.36 11.21
CA VAL A 45 -89.68 48.82 10.00
C VAL A 45 -89.88 47.31 9.94
N VAL A 46 -90.29 46.80 8.78
CA VAL A 46 -90.44 45.36 8.54
C VAL A 46 -89.34 44.87 7.61
N VAL A 47 -88.46 44.02 8.12
CA VAL A 47 -87.43 43.33 7.34
C VAL A 47 -87.90 41.91 7.04
N THR A 48 -88.06 41.59 5.76
CA THR A 48 -88.39 40.22 5.34
C THR A 48 -87.10 39.45 5.05
N VAL A 49 -86.78 38.48 5.91
CA VAL A 49 -85.72 37.51 5.64
C VAL A 49 -86.36 36.33 4.91
N LYS A 50 -85.83 35.92 3.74
CA LYS A 50 -86.27 34.72 3.03
C LYS A 50 -85.19 33.64 3.14
N LYS A 51 -85.54 32.46 3.65
CA LYS A 51 -84.70 31.26 3.56
C LYS A 51 -84.56 30.90 2.08
N ILE A 52 -83.33 30.86 1.59
CA ILE A 52 -83.04 30.29 0.28
C ILE A 52 -82.55 28.87 0.52
N THR A 53 -83.23 27.89 -0.07
CA THR A 53 -82.81 26.48 -0.05
C THR A 53 -81.80 26.26 -1.17
N PRO A 54 -80.54 25.92 -0.86
CA PRO A 54 -79.55 25.59 -1.88
C PRO A 54 -80.01 24.39 -2.73
N LYS A 55 -79.55 24.34 -3.98
CA LYS A 55 -79.78 23.24 -4.91
C LYS A 55 -78.46 22.56 -5.24
N THR A 56 -78.49 21.24 -5.26
CA THR A 56 -77.30 20.41 -5.47
C THR A 56 -77.03 20.22 -6.96
N LEU A 57 -75.82 20.54 -7.40
CA LEU A 57 -75.30 20.19 -8.72
C LEU A 57 -74.35 19.01 -8.58
N THR A 58 -74.61 17.92 -9.29
CA THR A 58 -73.76 16.73 -9.30
C THR A 58 -73.19 16.47 -10.69
N ILE A 59 -71.87 16.33 -10.77
CA ILE A 59 -71.14 15.99 -11.99
C ILE A 59 -70.84 14.50 -12.02
N SER A 60 -71.13 13.85 -13.14
CA SER A 60 -70.64 12.50 -13.44
C SER A 60 -69.63 12.58 -14.56
N LYS A 61 -68.54 11.83 -14.47
CA LYS A 61 -67.54 11.72 -15.54
C LYS A 61 -67.62 10.34 -16.17
N ASN A 62 -67.66 10.30 -17.49
CA ASN A 62 -67.49 9.07 -18.27
C ASN A 62 -66.19 9.20 -19.06
N GLY A 63 -65.10 8.63 -18.55
CA GLY A 63 -63.74 8.78 -19.06
C GLY A 63 -62.86 9.69 -18.20
N ASN A 64 -61.62 9.89 -18.65
CA ASN A 64 -60.55 10.55 -17.89
C ASN A 64 -60.45 12.04 -18.22
N GLY A 65 -60.54 12.87 -17.19
CA GLY A 65 -60.56 14.32 -17.27
C GLY A 65 -61.03 14.98 -15.98
N LYS A 66 -60.93 16.30 -15.95
CA LYS A 66 -61.32 17.18 -14.84
C LYS A 66 -62.50 18.06 -15.26
N VAL A 67 -63.44 18.32 -14.35
CA VAL A 67 -64.50 19.32 -14.56
C VAL A 67 -64.48 20.32 -13.41
N THR A 68 -64.47 21.60 -13.73
CA THR A 68 -64.52 22.70 -12.75
C THR A 68 -65.72 23.61 -12.98
N SER A 69 -66.14 24.36 -11.95
CA SER A 69 -67.22 25.36 -12.06
C SER A 69 -66.78 26.80 -11.80
N SER A 70 -67.53 27.75 -12.36
CA SER A 70 -67.55 29.17 -11.98
C SER A 70 -69.00 29.63 -11.75
N PRO A 71 -69.39 30.13 -10.56
CA PRO A 71 -68.58 30.29 -9.34
C PRO A 71 -67.95 28.97 -8.84
N GLU A 72 -66.86 29.09 -8.10
CA GLU A 72 -66.11 27.93 -7.59
C GLU A 72 -67.00 27.09 -6.66
N GLY A 73 -66.87 25.77 -6.75
CA GLY A 73 -67.63 24.84 -5.92
C GLY A 73 -67.58 23.40 -6.42
N ILE A 74 -67.41 23.20 -7.73
CA ILE A 74 -67.13 21.90 -8.34
C ILE A 74 -65.65 21.86 -8.74
N ASP A 75 -64.93 20.87 -8.23
CA ASP A 75 -63.66 20.40 -8.75
C ASP A 75 -63.73 18.87 -8.86
N CYS A 76 -64.37 18.40 -9.93
CA CYS A 76 -64.60 17.00 -10.18
C CYS A 76 -63.34 16.32 -10.77
N GLY A 77 -62.19 16.53 -10.14
CA GLY A 77 -61.15 15.53 -9.95
C GLY A 77 -61.36 14.73 -8.65
N ASN A 78 -61.79 15.42 -7.59
CA ASN A 78 -61.95 14.89 -6.23
C ASN A 78 -63.36 15.14 -5.65
N ASN A 79 -63.96 16.29 -5.93
CA ASN A 79 -65.32 16.63 -5.48
C ASN A 79 -66.26 16.91 -6.66
N CYS A 80 -67.21 16.01 -6.85
CA CYS A 80 -68.13 16.05 -7.98
C CYS A 80 -69.54 16.50 -7.60
N SER A 81 -69.78 17.01 -6.38
CA SER A 81 -71.10 17.52 -5.99
C SER A 81 -70.99 18.72 -5.06
N THR A 82 -71.81 19.74 -5.28
CA THR A 82 -71.87 20.92 -4.41
C THR A 82 -73.24 21.59 -4.46
N SER A 83 -73.57 22.35 -3.42
CA SER A 83 -74.82 23.10 -3.32
C SER A 83 -74.61 24.56 -3.67
N PHE A 84 -75.42 25.08 -4.59
CA PHE A 84 -75.45 26.51 -4.95
C PHE A 84 -76.76 27.14 -4.52
N ILE A 85 -76.76 28.45 -4.27
CA ILE A 85 -77.98 29.21 -3.97
C ILE A 85 -78.95 29.10 -5.15
N ALA A 86 -80.24 28.97 -4.87
CA ALA A 86 -81.24 28.88 -5.92
C ALA A 86 -81.19 30.10 -6.86
N GLY A 87 -81.17 29.87 -8.18
CA GLY A 87 -81.05 30.90 -9.22
C GLY A 87 -79.61 31.21 -9.66
N THR A 88 -78.58 30.67 -9.00
CA THR A 88 -77.17 30.85 -9.42
C THR A 88 -76.93 30.26 -10.81
N LYS A 89 -76.26 31.01 -11.69
CA LYS A 89 -75.78 30.54 -12.99
C LYS A 89 -74.36 29.98 -12.84
N VAL A 90 -74.21 28.68 -13.04
CA VAL A 90 -72.95 27.94 -12.91
C VAL A 90 -72.43 27.60 -14.30
N THR A 91 -71.18 27.98 -14.60
CA THR A 91 -70.49 27.58 -15.84
C THR A 91 -69.53 26.45 -15.55
N LEU A 92 -69.67 25.32 -16.25
CA LEU A 92 -68.82 24.15 -16.16
C LEU A 92 -67.82 24.12 -17.32
N THR A 93 -66.55 23.85 -16.98
CA THR A 93 -65.45 23.69 -17.91
C THR A 93 -64.86 22.30 -17.77
N ALA A 94 -64.74 21.56 -18.88
CA ALA A 94 -64.11 20.26 -18.92
C ALA A 94 -62.67 20.39 -19.45
N THR A 95 -61.73 19.78 -18.75
CA THR A 95 -60.32 19.68 -19.13
C THR A 95 -59.99 18.20 -19.29
N PRO A 96 -59.82 17.67 -20.51
CA PRO A 96 -59.44 16.27 -20.71
C PRO A 96 -58.02 16.02 -20.19
N ASP A 97 -57.77 14.80 -19.71
CA ASP A 97 -56.41 14.36 -19.37
C ASP A 97 -55.56 14.18 -20.64
N ALA A 98 -54.24 14.04 -20.50
CA ALA A 98 -53.28 14.04 -21.61
C ALA A 98 -53.63 13.08 -22.76
N ASP A 99 -54.18 11.90 -22.44
CA ASP A 99 -54.51 10.85 -23.42
C ASP A 99 -55.99 10.83 -23.81
N SER A 100 -56.77 11.82 -23.38
CA SER A 100 -58.20 11.92 -23.63
C SER A 100 -58.59 13.18 -24.40
N VAL A 101 -59.79 13.17 -24.96
CA VAL A 101 -60.46 14.34 -25.53
C VAL A 101 -61.84 14.47 -24.88
N PHE A 102 -62.24 15.70 -24.58
CA PHE A 102 -63.59 15.98 -24.14
C PHE A 102 -64.55 15.84 -25.32
N SER A 103 -65.52 14.94 -25.23
CA SER A 103 -66.46 14.64 -26.31
C SER A 103 -67.71 15.50 -26.22
N SER A 104 -68.40 15.50 -25.07
CA SER A 104 -69.67 16.21 -24.90
C SER A 104 -70.17 16.27 -23.45
N TRP A 105 -71.07 17.22 -23.21
CA TRP A 105 -71.93 17.29 -22.03
C TRP A 105 -73.28 16.59 -22.26
N ARG A 106 -73.91 16.13 -21.17
CA ARG A 106 -75.30 15.65 -21.16
C ARG A 106 -75.96 15.92 -19.80
N GLY A 107 -77.18 16.44 -19.78
CA GLY A 107 -77.96 16.66 -18.54
C GLY A 107 -77.88 18.09 -18.02
N GLY A 108 -78.77 18.47 -17.10
CA GLY A 108 -78.81 19.80 -16.48
C GLY A 108 -78.95 20.98 -17.47
N GLY A 109 -79.62 20.75 -18.60
CA GLY A 109 -79.73 21.74 -19.69
C GLY A 109 -78.50 21.85 -20.59
N CYS A 110 -77.46 21.04 -20.37
CA CYS A 110 -76.23 21.05 -21.16
C CYS A 110 -76.15 19.93 -22.20
N SER A 111 -75.68 20.31 -23.39
CA SER A 111 -75.39 19.43 -24.51
C SER A 111 -74.22 19.99 -25.34
N GLY A 112 -73.61 19.16 -26.18
CA GLY A 112 -72.52 19.57 -27.06
C GLY A 112 -71.15 19.67 -26.37
N SER A 113 -70.16 20.23 -27.06
CA SER A 113 -68.73 20.21 -26.68
C SER A 113 -68.18 21.54 -26.13
N GLY A 114 -68.99 22.61 -26.10
CA GLY A 114 -68.60 23.91 -25.56
C GLY A 114 -68.67 23.98 -24.02
N THR A 115 -68.44 25.14 -23.43
CA THR A 115 -68.67 25.36 -21.99
C THR A 115 -70.15 25.17 -21.64
N CYS A 116 -70.44 24.43 -20.57
CA CYS A 116 -71.81 24.14 -20.14
C CYS A 116 -72.29 25.20 -19.13
N LYS A 117 -73.49 25.76 -19.30
CA LYS A 117 -74.07 26.75 -18.38
C LYS A 117 -75.36 26.21 -17.78
N VAL A 118 -75.38 26.06 -16.46
CA VAL A 118 -76.50 25.50 -15.68
C VAL A 118 -77.08 26.59 -14.78
N THR A 119 -78.40 26.75 -14.74
CA THR A 119 -79.05 27.65 -13.77
C THR A 119 -79.68 26.81 -12.66
N MET A 120 -79.25 27.02 -11.41
CA MET A 120 -79.59 26.17 -10.26
C MET A 120 -80.97 26.48 -9.67
N ASN A 121 -82.04 26.10 -10.38
CA ASN A 121 -83.42 26.26 -9.89
C ASN A 121 -83.94 25.00 -9.18
N THR A 122 -83.40 23.83 -9.54
CA THR A 122 -83.64 22.53 -8.93
C THR A 122 -82.33 21.79 -8.76
N ASP A 123 -82.33 20.67 -8.04
CA ASP A 123 -81.19 19.76 -8.05
C ASP A 123 -80.98 19.24 -9.48
N GLN A 124 -79.73 19.21 -9.93
CA GLN A 124 -79.38 18.90 -11.32
C GLN A 124 -78.16 18.00 -11.40
N SER A 125 -78.12 17.18 -12.44
CA SER A 125 -76.97 16.34 -12.77
C SER A 125 -76.48 16.61 -14.19
N VAL A 126 -75.15 16.69 -14.34
CA VAL A 126 -74.48 16.88 -15.64
C VAL A 126 -73.40 15.82 -15.80
N THR A 127 -73.39 15.13 -16.93
CA THR A 127 -72.36 14.17 -17.30
C THR A 127 -71.37 14.80 -18.28
N ALA A 128 -70.08 14.72 -17.98
CA ALA A 128 -68.98 15.02 -18.91
C ALA A 128 -68.45 13.71 -19.51
N LYS A 129 -68.48 13.59 -20.84
CA LYS A 129 -67.89 12.45 -21.54
C LYS A 129 -66.50 12.81 -22.07
N PHE A 130 -65.52 11.99 -21.72
CA PHE A 130 -64.17 12.00 -22.24
C PHE A 130 -63.90 10.68 -22.97
N THR A 131 -63.25 10.73 -24.12
CA THR A 131 -62.85 9.54 -24.89
C THR A 131 -61.34 9.53 -25.10
N LEU A 132 -60.72 8.35 -25.06
CA LEU A 132 -59.29 8.22 -25.35
C LEU A 132 -58.95 8.72 -26.76
N LYS A 133 -57.78 9.34 -26.90
CA LYS A 133 -57.23 9.71 -28.20
C LYS A 133 -56.96 8.44 -29.01
N PRO A 134 -57.31 8.39 -30.30
CA PRO A 134 -56.91 7.27 -31.14
C PRO A 134 -55.38 7.26 -31.27
N THR A 135 -54.77 6.11 -31.01
CA THR A 135 -53.32 5.89 -31.19
C THR A 135 -53.04 5.00 -32.40
N PHE A 136 -51.92 5.21 -33.07
CA PHE A 136 -51.47 4.39 -34.18
C PHE A 136 -50.07 3.83 -33.94
N ALA A 137 -49.87 2.55 -34.27
CA ALA A 137 -48.58 1.87 -34.14
C ALA A 137 -47.60 2.33 -35.21
N LEU A 138 -46.40 2.75 -34.78
CA LEU A 138 -45.22 2.89 -35.64
C LEU A 138 -44.30 1.71 -35.40
N LYS A 139 -44.05 0.90 -36.44
CA LYS A 139 -43.14 -0.25 -36.40
C LYS A 139 -41.83 0.08 -37.13
N VAL A 140 -40.70 -0.11 -36.45
CA VAL A 140 -39.38 -0.02 -37.06
C VAL A 140 -38.77 -1.41 -37.14
N THR A 141 -38.36 -1.83 -38.33
CA THR A 141 -37.63 -3.09 -38.57
C THR A 141 -36.17 -2.78 -38.91
N LYS A 142 -35.22 -3.38 -38.21
CA LYS A 142 -33.80 -3.30 -38.57
C LYS A 142 -33.44 -4.44 -39.52
N THR A 143 -32.70 -4.13 -40.58
CA THR A 143 -32.29 -5.08 -41.63
C THR A 143 -30.81 -4.95 -41.97
N GLY A 144 -30.27 -5.93 -42.70
CA GLY A 144 -28.86 -5.98 -43.08
C GLY A 144 -27.99 -6.75 -42.10
N THR A 145 -26.68 -6.77 -42.34
CA THR A 145 -25.70 -7.55 -41.58
C THR A 145 -25.07 -6.78 -40.41
N GLY A 146 -25.21 -5.46 -40.42
CA GLY A 146 -24.68 -4.57 -39.39
C GLY A 146 -25.62 -4.40 -38.20
N LYS A 147 -25.13 -3.70 -37.18
CA LYS A 147 -25.87 -3.32 -35.97
C LYS A 147 -25.98 -1.80 -35.86
N GLY A 148 -26.94 -1.36 -35.07
CA GLY A 148 -27.21 0.04 -34.81
C GLY A 148 -28.53 0.23 -34.09
N SER A 149 -28.71 1.41 -33.50
CA SER A 149 -29.91 1.77 -32.77
C SER A 149 -30.82 2.69 -33.58
N VAL A 150 -32.11 2.69 -33.25
CA VAL A 150 -33.09 3.64 -33.77
C VAL A 150 -33.93 4.19 -32.63
N VAL A 151 -33.99 5.52 -32.51
CA VAL A 151 -34.78 6.22 -31.49
C VAL A 151 -35.76 7.21 -32.12
N SER A 152 -36.83 7.56 -31.41
CA SER A 152 -37.78 8.60 -31.82
C SER A 152 -37.77 9.84 -30.94
N ASN A 153 -38.13 10.99 -31.53
CA ASN A 153 -38.61 12.18 -30.83
C ASN A 153 -40.02 12.56 -31.34
N PRO A 154 -41.06 12.61 -30.48
CA PRO A 154 -41.06 12.30 -29.05
C PRO A 154 -40.60 10.87 -28.74
N ALA A 155 -40.10 10.62 -27.53
CA ALA A 155 -39.63 9.30 -27.11
C ALA A 155 -40.76 8.26 -27.19
N GLY A 156 -40.43 7.05 -27.62
CA GLY A 156 -41.37 5.93 -27.72
C GLY A 156 -40.78 4.74 -28.48
N ILE A 157 -40.19 4.99 -29.65
CA ILE A 157 -39.37 4.00 -30.36
C ILE A 157 -37.97 4.00 -29.74
N ASN A 158 -37.54 2.83 -29.28
CA ASN A 158 -36.15 2.55 -28.90
C ASN A 158 -35.77 1.13 -29.36
N CYS A 159 -35.19 1.04 -30.54
CA CYS A 159 -34.64 -0.20 -31.08
C CYS A 159 -33.16 -0.29 -30.67
N GLU A 160 -32.85 -1.13 -29.69
CA GLU A 160 -31.47 -1.40 -29.28
C GLU A 160 -30.66 -2.10 -30.38
N PRO A 161 -29.30 -2.04 -30.36
CA PRO A 161 -28.46 -2.60 -31.42
C PRO A 161 -28.74 -4.06 -31.80
N THR A 162 -29.19 -4.90 -30.86
CA THR A 162 -29.51 -6.32 -31.07
C THR A 162 -30.98 -6.58 -31.41
N THR A 163 -31.87 -5.61 -31.23
CA THR A 163 -33.30 -5.76 -31.48
C THR A 163 -33.60 -5.73 -32.98
N SER A 164 -34.26 -6.74 -33.54
CA SER A 164 -34.60 -6.75 -34.97
C SER A 164 -35.83 -5.89 -35.30
N THR A 165 -36.72 -5.64 -34.35
CA THR A 165 -37.95 -4.87 -34.55
C THR A 165 -38.40 -4.22 -33.25
N CYS A 166 -38.82 -2.95 -33.30
CA CYS A 166 -39.46 -2.26 -32.18
C CYS A 166 -40.75 -1.58 -32.65
N THR A 167 -41.71 -1.38 -31.75
CA THR A 167 -43.02 -0.80 -32.07
C THR A 167 -43.53 0.04 -30.91
N TYR A 168 -44.14 1.19 -31.23
CA TYR A 168 -44.75 2.08 -30.24
C TYR A 168 -46.01 2.75 -30.79
N ASN A 169 -47.00 3.02 -29.93
CA ASN A 169 -48.27 3.67 -30.28
C ASN A 169 -48.21 5.17 -29.99
N PHE A 170 -48.36 6.01 -31.01
CA PHE A 170 -48.42 7.47 -30.85
C PHE A 170 -49.84 7.99 -31.10
N ASP A 171 -50.23 9.08 -30.43
CA ASP A 171 -51.51 9.74 -30.69
C ASP A 171 -51.65 10.16 -32.16
N ARG A 172 -52.88 10.13 -32.66
CA ARG A 172 -53.23 10.62 -33.99
C ARG A 172 -52.76 12.06 -34.21
N GLY A 173 -52.11 12.30 -35.34
CA GLY A 173 -51.62 13.61 -35.76
C GLY A 173 -50.26 14.00 -35.15
N LYS A 174 -49.67 13.19 -34.27
CA LYS A 174 -48.34 13.49 -33.70
C LYS A 174 -47.25 13.37 -34.77
N PRO A 175 -46.40 14.40 -34.93
CA PRO A 175 -45.16 14.28 -35.70
C PRO A 175 -44.12 13.50 -34.90
N VAL A 176 -43.48 12.54 -35.54
CA VAL A 176 -42.44 11.67 -34.98
C VAL A 176 -41.21 11.76 -35.87
N THR A 177 -40.04 12.02 -35.28
CA THR A 177 -38.75 12.00 -35.98
C THR A 177 -37.94 10.80 -35.51
N LEU A 178 -37.55 9.92 -36.42
CA LEU A 178 -36.67 8.79 -36.18
C LEU A 178 -35.23 9.12 -36.55
N THR A 179 -34.31 8.77 -35.66
CA THR A 179 -32.87 8.88 -35.86
C THR A 179 -32.24 7.49 -35.75
N ALA A 180 -31.43 7.13 -36.74
CA ALA A 180 -30.66 5.89 -36.74
C ALA A 180 -29.19 6.19 -36.42
N THR A 181 -28.59 5.38 -35.56
CA THR A 181 -27.18 5.50 -35.19
C THR A 181 -26.50 4.14 -35.39
N PRO A 182 -25.57 4.01 -36.36
CA PRO A 182 -24.86 2.75 -36.58
C PRO A 182 -23.85 2.49 -35.46
N ASP A 183 -23.65 1.21 -35.12
CA ASP A 183 -22.56 0.79 -34.22
C ASP A 183 -21.18 1.01 -34.87
N ALA A 184 -20.11 1.01 -34.08
CA ALA A 184 -18.75 1.31 -34.53
C ALA A 184 -18.29 0.55 -35.79
N ASN A 185 -18.67 -0.73 -35.91
CA ASN A 185 -18.31 -1.61 -37.03
C ASN A 185 -19.36 -1.68 -38.15
N SER A 186 -20.36 -0.80 -38.11
CA SER A 186 -21.47 -0.80 -39.06
C SER A 186 -21.63 0.55 -39.75
N VAL A 187 -22.37 0.55 -40.86
CA VAL A 187 -22.79 1.73 -41.61
C VAL A 187 -24.31 1.73 -41.66
N PHE A 188 -24.93 2.89 -41.48
CA PHE A 188 -26.35 3.07 -41.75
C PHE A 188 -26.53 3.35 -43.24
N ASP A 189 -26.97 2.33 -43.99
CA ASP A 189 -27.22 2.42 -45.44
C ASP A 189 -28.39 3.36 -45.76
N GLY A 190 -29.31 3.53 -44.80
CA GLY A 190 -30.47 4.40 -44.92
C GLY A 190 -31.79 3.73 -44.57
N TRP A 191 -32.84 4.54 -44.64
CA TRP A 191 -34.23 4.10 -44.48
C TRP A 191 -34.76 3.49 -45.78
N SER A 192 -35.59 2.46 -45.64
CA SER A 192 -36.35 1.87 -46.72
C SER A 192 -37.82 1.66 -46.34
N GLY A 193 -38.68 1.64 -47.37
CA GLY A 193 -40.13 1.58 -47.23
C GLY A 193 -40.83 2.76 -47.90
N SER A 194 -42.16 2.83 -47.76
CA SER A 194 -42.98 3.88 -48.37
C SER A 194 -42.92 5.23 -47.63
N LEU A 195 -42.45 5.25 -46.38
CA LEU A 195 -42.51 6.42 -45.50
C LEU A 195 -41.24 7.29 -45.53
N CYS A 196 -40.07 6.66 -45.58
CA CYS A 196 -38.78 7.34 -45.48
C CYS A 196 -37.77 6.67 -46.41
N LYS A 197 -36.90 7.50 -46.99
CA LYS A 197 -35.82 7.09 -47.89
C LYS A 197 -34.55 7.89 -47.59
N GLY A 198 -33.39 7.31 -47.89
CA GLY A 198 -32.08 7.97 -47.71
C GLY A 198 -31.55 7.86 -46.28
N THR A 199 -30.48 8.60 -45.99
CA THR A 199 -29.68 8.47 -44.75
C THR A 199 -29.97 9.54 -43.70
N GLY A 200 -30.75 10.57 -44.04
CA GLY A 200 -31.16 11.61 -43.09
C GLY A 200 -32.15 11.12 -42.03
N VAL A 201 -32.57 12.01 -41.12
CA VAL A 201 -33.63 11.69 -40.15
C VAL A 201 -34.96 11.40 -40.86
N CYS A 202 -35.75 10.46 -40.33
CA CYS A 202 -37.03 10.06 -40.90
C CYS A 202 -38.20 10.73 -40.16
N LYS A 203 -38.94 11.63 -40.82
CA LYS A 203 -40.04 12.39 -40.21
C LYS A 203 -41.40 11.84 -40.66
N VAL A 204 -42.27 11.50 -39.72
CA VAL A 204 -43.56 10.84 -39.96
C VAL A 204 -44.64 11.44 -39.08
N THR A 205 -45.79 11.81 -39.64
CA THR A 205 -47.00 12.15 -38.86
C THR A 205 -47.89 10.92 -38.72
N MET A 206 -48.27 10.57 -37.50
CA MET A 206 -49.02 9.36 -37.17
C MET A 206 -50.53 9.55 -37.38
N ILE A 207 -51.02 9.32 -38.60
CA ILE A 207 -52.45 9.39 -38.95
C ILE A 207 -53.10 8.02 -39.19
N THR A 208 -52.28 6.98 -39.33
CA THR A 208 -52.61 5.56 -39.50
C THR A 208 -51.44 4.73 -38.95
N ALA A 209 -51.61 3.42 -38.77
CA ALA A 209 -50.49 2.54 -38.45
C ALA A 209 -49.47 2.54 -39.61
N LYS A 210 -48.19 2.56 -39.26
CA LYS A 210 -47.08 2.82 -40.20
C LYS A 210 -45.88 1.92 -39.90
N SER A 211 -45.12 1.56 -40.92
CA SER A 211 -43.89 0.78 -40.78
C SER A 211 -42.75 1.33 -41.64
N VAL A 212 -41.53 1.27 -41.11
CA VAL A 212 -40.31 1.70 -41.80
C VAL A 212 -39.17 0.72 -41.50
N SER A 213 -38.25 0.55 -42.44
CA SER A 213 -37.06 -0.27 -42.27
C SER A 213 -35.81 0.60 -42.19
N ALA A 214 -34.91 0.27 -41.26
CA ALA A 214 -33.58 0.86 -41.13
C ALA A 214 -32.55 -0.21 -41.50
N LYS A 215 -31.74 0.05 -42.54
CA LYS A 215 -30.73 -0.92 -42.98
C LYS A 215 -29.35 -0.56 -42.45
N PHE A 216 -28.71 -1.52 -41.79
CA PHE A 216 -27.33 -1.42 -41.31
C PHE A 216 -26.48 -2.52 -41.96
N THR A 217 -25.31 -2.19 -42.47
CA THR A 217 -24.35 -3.16 -43.02
C THR A 217 -23.04 -3.12 -42.25
N LEU A 218 -22.34 -4.26 -42.17
CA LEU A 218 -20.99 -4.28 -41.60
C LEU A 218 -20.02 -3.51 -42.50
N LYS A 219 -19.12 -2.75 -41.90
CA LYS A 219 -17.98 -2.17 -42.60
C LYS A 219 -17.11 -3.32 -43.16
N PRO A 220 -16.51 -3.17 -44.35
CA PRO A 220 -15.55 -4.15 -44.85
C PRO A 220 -14.35 -4.25 -43.90
N THR A 221 -13.77 -5.44 -43.76
CA THR A 221 -12.58 -5.65 -42.92
C THR A 221 -11.30 -5.60 -43.75
N LEU A 222 -10.25 -5.01 -43.20
CA LEU A 222 -8.93 -4.85 -43.80
C LEU A 222 -7.87 -5.52 -42.93
N ALA A 223 -6.95 -6.25 -43.55
CA ALA A 223 -5.90 -6.98 -42.85
C ALA A 223 -4.78 -6.04 -42.38
N LEU A 224 -4.43 -6.10 -41.10
CA LEU A 224 -3.21 -5.53 -40.54
C LEU A 224 -2.25 -6.67 -40.20
N THR A 225 -1.11 -6.70 -40.91
CA THR A 225 -0.01 -7.63 -40.61
C THR A 225 1.05 -6.91 -39.79
N VAL A 226 1.42 -7.44 -38.63
CA VAL A 226 2.51 -6.89 -37.80
C VAL A 226 3.60 -7.93 -37.66
N LYS A 227 4.84 -7.55 -37.97
CA LYS A 227 6.02 -8.43 -37.93
C LYS A 227 6.99 -7.95 -36.86
N LYS A 228 7.58 -8.88 -36.10
CA LYS A 228 8.78 -8.58 -35.31
C LYS A 228 10.01 -8.83 -36.17
N THR A 229 10.98 -7.92 -36.07
CA THR A 229 12.23 -7.94 -36.83
C THR A 229 13.40 -7.57 -35.91
N GLY A 230 14.62 -7.88 -36.33
CA GLY A 230 15.84 -7.74 -35.52
C GLY A 230 16.15 -8.99 -34.69
N ASN A 231 17.18 -8.90 -33.86
CA ASN A 231 17.70 -10.03 -33.08
C ASN A 231 17.21 -10.03 -31.61
N GLY A 232 16.60 -8.94 -31.17
CA GLY A 232 16.03 -8.80 -29.83
C GLY A 232 14.65 -9.47 -29.70
N ALA A 233 14.27 -9.73 -28.45
CA ALA A 233 12.96 -10.24 -28.07
C ALA A 233 12.05 -9.11 -27.54
N GLY A 234 10.75 -9.35 -27.59
CA GLY A 234 9.74 -8.40 -27.14
C GLY A 234 8.34 -8.88 -27.44
N SER A 235 7.34 -8.11 -26.99
CA SER A 235 5.93 -8.36 -27.20
C SER A 235 5.26 -7.22 -27.97
N LEU A 236 4.16 -7.55 -28.64
CA LEU A 236 3.36 -6.62 -29.44
C LEU A 236 1.90 -6.73 -29.02
N SER A 237 1.23 -5.59 -28.93
CA SER A 237 -0.22 -5.53 -28.69
C SER A 237 -0.88 -4.41 -29.50
N SER A 238 -2.20 -4.47 -29.65
CA SER A 238 -2.99 -3.39 -30.26
C SER A 238 -4.20 -2.95 -29.44
N ASP A 239 -4.59 -1.69 -29.62
CA ASP A 239 -5.90 -1.15 -29.24
C ASP A 239 -6.60 -0.53 -30.47
N PRO A 240 -7.79 -1.01 -30.88
CA PRO A 240 -8.55 -2.14 -30.33
C PRO A 240 -7.80 -3.47 -30.36
N GLN A 241 -8.18 -4.37 -29.45
CA GLN A 241 -7.55 -5.69 -29.33
C GLN A 241 -7.71 -6.50 -30.63
N GLY A 242 -6.59 -7.03 -31.14
CA GLY A 242 -6.58 -7.89 -32.32
C GLY A 242 -5.19 -8.40 -32.68
N ILE A 243 -4.14 -7.61 -32.41
CA ILE A 243 -2.74 -8.00 -32.53
C ILE A 243 -2.23 -8.39 -31.13
N ASN A 244 -1.77 -9.64 -30.97
CA ASN A 244 -1.04 -10.11 -29.80
C ASN A 244 -0.30 -11.41 -30.16
N CYS A 245 0.97 -11.33 -30.58
CA CYS A 245 1.66 -12.53 -31.06
C CYS A 245 3.19 -12.50 -30.98
N GLY A 246 3.77 -13.68 -31.18
CA GLY A 246 5.20 -14.01 -31.21
C GLY A 246 5.97 -13.38 -32.37
N ASN A 247 5.96 -13.95 -33.58
CA ASN A 247 6.80 -13.43 -34.69
C ASN A 247 6.03 -12.67 -35.77
N THR A 248 4.83 -13.13 -36.15
CA THR A 248 3.97 -12.43 -37.11
C THR A 248 2.52 -12.55 -36.68
N CYS A 249 1.82 -11.43 -36.74
CA CYS A 249 0.42 -11.29 -36.44
C CYS A 249 -0.33 -10.86 -37.69
N ASN A 250 -1.51 -11.42 -37.93
CA ASN A 250 -2.44 -10.89 -38.93
C ASN A 250 -3.83 -10.81 -38.30
N TYR A 251 -4.44 -9.62 -38.30
CA TYR A 251 -5.79 -9.42 -37.81
C TYR A 251 -6.58 -8.49 -38.74
N ASN A 252 -7.87 -8.80 -38.92
CA ASN A 252 -8.77 -8.05 -39.77
C ASN A 252 -9.57 -7.03 -38.96
N PHE A 253 -9.27 -5.74 -39.15
CA PHE A 253 -10.00 -4.63 -38.52
C PHE A 253 -11.04 -4.04 -39.46
N ALA A 254 -12.16 -3.53 -38.94
CA ALA A 254 -13.14 -2.83 -39.76
C ALA A 254 -12.51 -1.57 -40.41
N SER A 255 -12.90 -1.28 -41.65
CA SER A 255 -12.41 -0.10 -42.37
C SER A 255 -12.69 1.20 -41.61
N GLY A 256 -11.70 2.09 -41.57
CA GLY A 256 -11.71 3.34 -40.81
C GLY A 256 -11.33 3.20 -39.34
N THR A 257 -11.04 1.99 -38.83
CA THR A 257 -10.52 1.80 -37.47
C THR A 257 -9.12 2.42 -37.35
N GLN A 258 -8.87 3.16 -36.26
CA GLN A 258 -7.51 3.56 -35.88
C GLN A 258 -6.96 2.51 -34.91
N VAL A 259 -5.86 1.86 -35.29
CA VAL A 259 -5.24 0.80 -34.49
C VAL A 259 -3.95 1.35 -33.88
N THR A 260 -3.91 1.47 -32.56
CA THR A 260 -2.69 1.83 -31.83
C THR A 260 -1.90 0.56 -31.56
N LEU A 261 -0.64 0.51 -31.99
CA LEU A 261 0.30 -0.58 -31.73
C LEU A 261 1.27 -0.20 -30.60
N ASN A 262 1.45 -1.13 -29.68
CA ASN A 262 2.40 -1.00 -28.58
C ASN A 262 3.44 -2.12 -28.65
N ALA A 263 4.71 -1.75 -28.48
CA ALA A 263 5.85 -2.66 -28.41
C ALA A 263 6.47 -2.59 -27.01
N THR A 264 6.83 -3.75 -26.46
CA THR A 264 7.51 -3.83 -25.17
C THR A 264 8.68 -4.79 -25.32
N ALA A 265 9.90 -4.31 -25.13
CA ALA A 265 11.09 -5.14 -25.22
C ALA A 265 11.20 -6.07 -24.03
N ASP A 266 11.62 -7.32 -24.28
CA ASP A 266 11.89 -8.27 -23.20
C ASP A 266 13.23 -7.95 -22.53
N SER A 267 13.47 -8.51 -21.34
CA SER A 267 14.75 -8.36 -20.64
C SER A 267 15.91 -8.81 -21.54
N GLY A 268 16.95 -7.98 -21.67
CA GLY A 268 18.07 -8.22 -22.58
C GLY A 268 17.90 -7.66 -23.99
N SER A 269 16.77 -7.00 -24.28
CA SER A 269 16.47 -6.41 -25.58
C SER A 269 16.03 -4.96 -25.47
N VAL A 270 16.02 -4.26 -26.60
CA VAL A 270 15.53 -2.89 -26.73
C VAL A 270 14.63 -2.77 -27.96
N PHE A 271 13.53 -2.03 -27.83
CA PHE A 271 12.71 -1.65 -28.97
C PHE A 271 13.37 -0.45 -29.65
N THR A 272 13.69 -0.56 -30.94
CA THR A 272 14.42 0.49 -31.66
C THR A 272 13.49 1.36 -32.50
N SER A 273 12.58 0.76 -33.27
CA SER A 273 11.70 1.51 -34.17
C SER A 273 10.54 0.70 -34.73
N TRP A 274 9.49 1.41 -35.15
CA TRP A 274 8.50 0.95 -36.10
C TRP A 274 8.95 1.27 -37.54
N ASP A 275 8.56 0.43 -38.49
CA ASP A 275 8.82 0.61 -39.93
C ASP A 275 7.61 0.19 -40.81
N ILE A 276 7.69 0.52 -42.10
CA ILE A 276 6.69 0.29 -43.16
C ILE A 276 5.48 1.22 -43.07
N ASP A 277 4.28 0.74 -42.73
CA ASP A 277 3.06 1.57 -42.67
C ASP A 277 2.98 2.43 -41.40
N CYS A 278 3.99 2.35 -40.54
CA CYS A 278 4.12 3.12 -39.33
C CYS A 278 5.61 3.30 -39.01
N VAL A 279 6.11 4.54 -38.98
CA VAL A 279 7.56 4.80 -38.90
C VAL A 279 7.89 5.67 -37.69
N GLY A 280 8.95 5.30 -36.97
CA GLY A 280 9.51 6.10 -35.87
C GLY A 280 9.66 5.31 -34.57
N SER A 281 10.21 5.96 -33.54
CA SER A 281 10.46 5.35 -32.22
C SER A 281 9.35 5.62 -31.19
N GLY A 282 8.32 6.41 -31.54
CA GLY A 282 7.19 6.75 -30.69
C GLY A 282 6.01 5.76 -30.77
N GLY A 283 4.86 6.15 -30.22
CA GLY A 283 3.62 5.38 -30.34
C GLY A 283 3.16 5.26 -31.80
N CYS A 284 2.71 4.08 -32.20
CA CYS A 284 2.33 3.78 -33.58
C CYS A 284 0.80 3.75 -33.73
N ILE A 285 0.21 4.62 -34.55
CA ILE A 285 -1.23 4.65 -34.84
C ILE A 285 -1.46 4.38 -36.33
N VAL A 286 -2.15 3.29 -36.64
CA VAL A 286 -2.37 2.78 -38.00
C VAL A 286 -3.83 2.99 -38.42
N PRO A 287 -4.13 3.91 -39.35
CA PRO A 287 -5.47 4.06 -39.90
C PRO A 287 -5.78 2.97 -40.93
N MET A 288 -6.77 2.13 -40.67
CA MET A 288 -7.17 1.02 -41.55
C MET A 288 -8.04 1.50 -42.72
N ASN A 289 -7.41 2.11 -43.72
CA ASN A 289 -8.03 2.54 -44.98
C ASN A 289 -7.70 1.61 -46.17
N SER A 290 -6.66 0.78 -46.03
CA SER A 290 -6.29 -0.34 -46.90
C SER A 290 -5.77 -1.50 -46.03
N ALA A 291 -5.44 -2.65 -46.63
CA ALA A 291 -4.58 -3.61 -45.94
C ALA A 291 -3.20 -2.97 -45.69
N LYS A 292 -2.60 -3.24 -44.53
CA LYS A 292 -1.36 -2.60 -44.06
C LYS A 292 -0.41 -3.60 -43.42
N THR A 293 0.88 -3.29 -43.48
CA THR A 293 1.95 -4.04 -42.83
C THR A 293 2.82 -3.13 -41.99
N VAL A 294 3.05 -3.49 -40.73
CA VAL A 294 3.97 -2.78 -39.83
C VAL A 294 5.06 -3.73 -39.36
N SER A 295 6.30 -3.26 -39.32
CA SER A 295 7.42 -3.98 -38.69
C SER A 295 7.80 -3.31 -37.37
N ALA A 296 8.06 -4.10 -36.34
CA ALA A 296 8.56 -3.67 -35.05
C ALA A 296 9.97 -4.23 -34.84
N ASN A 297 10.97 -3.35 -34.80
CA ASN A 297 12.36 -3.72 -34.69
C ASN A 297 12.77 -3.83 -33.21
N PHE A 298 13.30 -4.99 -32.83
CA PHE A 298 13.90 -5.24 -31.53
C PHE A 298 15.36 -5.66 -31.71
N ASP A 299 16.27 -5.09 -30.93
CA ASP A 299 17.68 -5.47 -30.93
C ASP A 299 18.12 -5.96 -29.55
N THR A 300 19.14 -6.82 -29.51
CA THR A 300 19.73 -7.27 -28.24
C THR A 300 20.53 -6.14 -27.62
N LEU A 301 20.40 -5.96 -26.31
CA LEU A 301 21.30 -5.08 -25.57
C LEU A 301 22.73 -5.65 -25.61
N PRO A 302 23.77 -4.79 -25.69
CA PRO A 302 25.15 -5.26 -25.64
C PRO A 302 25.44 -5.89 -24.28
N THR A 303 26.39 -6.82 -24.23
CA THR A 303 26.92 -7.39 -22.98
C THR A 303 28.31 -6.83 -22.68
N PHE A 304 28.61 -6.63 -21.41
CA PHE A 304 29.92 -6.16 -20.95
C PHE A 304 30.47 -7.07 -19.87
N SER A 305 31.80 -7.27 -19.87
CA SER A 305 32.49 -8.08 -18.88
C SER A 305 32.69 -7.32 -17.57
N VAL A 306 32.48 -8.02 -16.46
CA VAL A 306 32.92 -7.61 -15.12
C VAL A 306 34.02 -8.58 -14.70
N THR A 307 35.23 -8.06 -14.52
CA THR A 307 36.41 -8.83 -14.12
C THR A 307 36.76 -8.49 -12.67
N VAL A 308 36.90 -9.51 -11.83
CA VAL A 308 37.28 -9.37 -10.43
C VAL A 308 38.63 -10.03 -10.18
N THR A 309 39.57 -9.25 -9.64
CA THR A 309 40.89 -9.74 -9.18
C THR A 309 40.89 -9.82 -7.67
N LYS A 310 41.33 -10.97 -7.11
CA LYS A 310 41.44 -11.19 -5.68
C LYS A 310 42.90 -11.27 -5.25
N ALA A 311 43.27 -10.48 -4.25
CA ALA A 311 44.53 -10.62 -3.51
C ALA A 311 44.26 -11.20 -2.11
N GLY A 312 45.03 -12.20 -1.69
CA GLY A 312 44.84 -12.89 -0.40
C GLY A 312 43.76 -13.99 -0.40
N ASN A 313 43.46 -14.54 0.77
CA ASN A 313 42.54 -15.68 0.93
C ASN A 313 41.15 -15.25 1.40
N GLY A 314 40.14 -15.79 0.73
CA GLY A 314 38.76 -15.36 0.75
C GLY A 314 38.05 -15.77 -0.53
N THR A 315 36.72 -15.65 -0.54
CA THR A 315 35.84 -15.94 -1.68
C THR A 315 35.07 -14.70 -2.08
N ILE A 316 34.79 -14.55 -3.39
CA ILE A 316 33.97 -13.47 -3.94
C ILE A 316 32.91 -14.08 -4.85
N THR A 317 31.64 -13.73 -4.63
CA THR A 317 30.49 -14.17 -5.46
C THR A 317 29.67 -12.98 -5.97
N SER A 318 28.90 -13.15 -7.05
CA SER A 318 27.97 -12.12 -7.55
C SER A 318 26.49 -12.51 -7.53
N ALA A 319 25.62 -11.50 -7.47
CA ALA A 319 24.20 -11.56 -7.80
C ALA A 319 23.88 -10.49 -8.88
N PRO A 320 23.37 -10.84 -10.07
CA PRO A 320 23.13 -12.20 -10.57
C PRO A 320 24.39 -13.09 -10.60
N ALA A 321 24.18 -14.41 -10.54
CA ALA A 321 25.28 -15.37 -10.51
C ALA A 321 26.10 -15.31 -11.81
N GLY A 322 27.42 -15.42 -11.68
CA GLY A 322 28.35 -15.42 -12.82
C GLY A 322 29.80 -15.28 -12.38
N ILE A 323 30.05 -14.55 -11.29
CA ILE A 323 31.37 -14.38 -10.69
C ILE A 323 31.46 -15.27 -9.44
N SER A 324 32.49 -16.11 -9.38
CA SER A 324 32.87 -16.92 -8.23
C SER A 324 34.39 -17.15 -8.24
N CYS A 325 35.15 -16.28 -7.58
CA CYS A 325 36.61 -16.25 -7.78
C CYS A 325 37.43 -16.98 -6.70
N GLY A 326 38.49 -17.67 -7.15
CA GLY A 326 39.65 -18.09 -6.35
C GLY A 326 40.92 -17.22 -6.51
N ALA A 327 41.22 -16.65 -7.69
CA ALA A 327 42.31 -15.67 -7.90
C ALA A 327 41.91 -14.53 -8.85
N THR A 328 41.45 -14.87 -10.06
CA THR A 328 40.78 -13.93 -10.98
C THR A 328 39.55 -14.63 -11.56
N CYS A 329 38.42 -13.95 -11.66
CA CYS A 329 37.27 -14.45 -12.40
C CYS A 329 36.51 -13.34 -13.12
N SER A 330 35.84 -13.67 -14.22
CA SER A 330 35.09 -12.70 -15.03
C SER A 330 33.79 -13.29 -15.52
N ALA A 331 32.77 -12.45 -15.68
CA ALA A 331 31.49 -12.82 -16.29
C ALA A 331 30.92 -11.65 -17.10
N SER A 332 30.16 -11.97 -18.14
CA SER A 332 29.50 -10.98 -18.98
C SER A 332 28.06 -10.78 -18.54
N PHE A 333 27.66 -9.52 -18.38
CA PHE A 333 26.30 -9.13 -18.01
C PHE A 333 25.73 -8.22 -19.09
N VAL A 334 24.42 -8.27 -19.29
CA VAL A 334 23.70 -7.37 -20.20
C VAL A 334 23.88 -5.93 -19.72
N SER A 335 24.01 -4.98 -20.65
CA SER A 335 24.05 -3.54 -20.34
C SER A 335 22.92 -3.13 -19.39
N ALA A 336 23.23 -2.21 -18.47
CA ALA A 336 22.39 -1.75 -17.37
C ALA A 336 22.01 -2.80 -16.31
N THR A 337 22.59 -4.01 -16.34
CA THR A 337 22.45 -4.97 -15.23
C THR A 337 23.13 -4.43 -13.97
N SER A 338 22.42 -4.46 -12.84
CA SER A 338 23.02 -4.20 -11.54
C SER A 338 23.61 -5.49 -10.97
N VAL A 339 24.92 -5.52 -10.72
CA VAL A 339 25.67 -6.67 -10.22
C VAL A 339 26.17 -6.37 -8.82
N THR A 340 25.76 -7.18 -7.84
CA THR A 340 26.23 -7.08 -6.45
C THR A 340 27.26 -8.16 -6.17
N LEU A 341 28.48 -7.76 -5.84
CA LEU A 341 29.58 -8.59 -5.38
C LEU A 341 29.54 -8.74 -3.86
N THR A 342 29.89 -9.92 -3.36
CA THR A 342 30.00 -10.22 -1.92
C THR A 342 31.33 -10.91 -1.63
N ALA A 343 32.14 -10.32 -0.75
CA ALA A 343 33.40 -10.85 -0.26
C ALA A 343 33.23 -11.57 1.07
N LYS A 344 33.83 -12.76 1.20
CA LYS A 344 33.87 -13.54 2.44
C LYS A 344 35.32 -13.93 2.73
N PRO A 345 35.97 -13.36 3.77
CA PRO A 345 37.32 -13.75 4.16
C PRO A 345 37.41 -15.22 4.57
N ASP A 346 38.53 -15.86 4.24
CA ASP A 346 38.86 -17.19 4.77
C ASP A 346 39.34 -17.09 6.22
N THR A 347 39.37 -18.22 6.93
CA THR A 347 39.86 -18.26 8.31
C THR A 347 41.30 -17.75 8.39
N GLY A 348 41.55 -16.81 9.31
CA GLY A 348 42.87 -16.17 9.47
C GLY A 348 43.13 -15.02 8.51
N TYR A 349 42.13 -14.53 7.78
CA TYR A 349 42.19 -13.33 6.93
C TYR A 349 41.08 -12.34 7.31
N SER A 350 41.26 -11.06 6.94
CA SER A 350 40.26 -9.99 7.01
C SER A 350 40.03 -9.39 5.62
N PHE A 351 38.82 -8.92 5.33
CA PHE A 351 38.55 -8.17 4.11
C PHE A 351 39.04 -6.73 4.31
N THR A 352 39.94 -6.29 3.46
CA THR A 352 40.56 -4.95 3.57
C THR A 352 39.78 -3.91 2.78
N GLY A 353 39.22 -4.29 1.64
CA GLY A 353 38.39 -3.38 0.83
C GLY A 353 38.40 -3.69 -0.67
N TRP A 354 37.56 -2.93 -1.37
CA TRP A 354 37.45 -2.92 -2.83
C TRP A 354 38.23 -1.75 -3.45
N SER A 355 38.72 -1.93 -4.68
CA SER A 355 39.30 -0.87 -5.51
C SER A 355 38.94 -1.01 -6.99
N ASN A 356 39.28 0.02 -7.79
CA ASN A 356 38.90 0.22 -9.19
C ASN A 356 37.39 0.45 -9.38
N GLY A 357 36.65 -0.50 -9.95
CA GLY A 357 35.22 -0.38 -10.22
C GLY A 357 34.32 -0.38 -8.97
N CYS A 358 34.91 -0.54 -7.78
CA CYS A 358 34.27 -0.52 -6.47
C CYS A 358 35.19 0.22 -5.47
N THR A 359 34.62 0.76 -4.40
CA THR A 359 35.38 1.37 -3.29
C THR A 359 34.76 1.04 -1.93
N GLY A 360 35.56 1.10 -0.87
CA GLY A 360 35.10 0.92 0.52
C GLY A 360 35.49 -0.42 1.14
N THR A 361 35.25 -0.54 2.45
CA THR A 361 35.67 -1.67 3.29
C THR A 361 34.53 -2.63 3.65
N VAL A 362 33.29 -2.30 3.28
CA VAL A 362 32.13 -3.17 3.45
C VAL A 362 32.25 -4.39 2.53
N THR A 363 31.82 -5.56 3.01
CA THR A 363 31.97 -6.83 2.29
C THR A 363 31.08 -6.96 1.05
N THR A 364 30.30 -5.95 0.70
CA THR A 364 29.44 -5.95 -0.50
C THR A 364 29.74 -4.74 -1.38
N CYS A 365 29.67 -4.91 -2.70
CA CYS A 365 29.76 -3.81 -3.66
C CYS A 365 28.76 -4.01 -4.79
N THR A 366 27.96 -3.00 -5.11
CA THR A 366 27.02 -3.03 -6.25
C THR A 366 27.49 -2.12 -7.37
N VAL A 367 27.56 -2.64 -8.58
CA VAL A 367 27.95 -1.92 -9.80
C VAL A 367 26.87 -2.02 -10.87
N ASN A 368 26.67 -0.94 -11.63
CA ASN A 368 25.80 -0.96 -12.81
C ASN A 368 26.64 -1.14 -14.07
N VAL A 369 26.36 -2.20 -14.82
CA VAL A 369 27.19 -2.63 -15.95
C VAL A 369 26.80 -1.87 -17.21
N THR A 370 27.43 -0.73 -17.46
CA THR A 370 27.22 0.06 -18.70
C THR A 370 28.41 0.01 -19.67
N GLN A 371 29.52 -0.58 -19.23
CA GLN A 371 30.76 -0.82 -19.95
C GLN A 371 31.52 -1.95 -19.27
N ALA A 372 32.66 -2.36 -19.82
CA ALA A 372 33.53 -3.33 -19.14
C ALA A 372 34.08 -2.75 -17.83
N LEU A 373 34.05 -3.54 -16.75
CA LEU A 373 34.50 -3.12 -15.42
C LEU A 373 35.59 -4.05 -14.90
N GLN A 374 36.60 -3.44 -14.26
CA GLN A 374 37.63 -4.15 -13.51
C GLN A 374 37.51 -3.77 -12.03
N ILE A 375 37.46 -4.77 -11.16
CA ILE A 375 37.28 -4.61 -9.72
C ILE A 375 38.33 -5.43 -9.01
N ASP A 376 39.02 -4.83 -8.04
CA ASP A 376 39.98 -5.55 -7.22
C ASP A 376 39.44 -5.67 -5.80
N ALA A 377 39.71 -6.80 -5.15
CA ALA A 377 39.35 -7.05 -3.76
C ALA A 377 40.56 -7.60 -3.00
N VAL A 378 40.80 -7.06 -1.82
CA VAL A 378 41.98 -7.40 -1.02
C VAL A 378 41.56 -8.06 0.29
N PHE A 379 42.19 -9.19 0.59
CA PHE A 379 42.12 -9.90 1.85
C PHE A 379 43.52 -9.93 2.48
N THR A 380 43.65 -9.42 3.70
CA THR A 380 44.93 -9.44 4.43
C THR A 380 44.96 -10.58 5.43
N LYS A 381 46.09 -11.31 5.50
CA LYS A 381 46.29 -12.33 6.54
C LYS A 381 46.30 -11.62 7.89
N LYS A 382 45.48 -12.09 8.83
CA LYS A 382 45.54 -11.64 10.22
C LYS A 382 46.94 -11.91 10.77
N PRO A 383 47.58 -10.98 11.48
CA PRO A 383 48.93 -11.19 12.02
C PRO A 383 48.98 -12.47 12.85
N PRO A 384 49.90 -13.40 12.58
CA PRO A 384 50.23 -14.43 13.53
C PRO A 384 51.14 -13.78 14.58
N PHE A 385 50.75 -13.86 15.85
CA PHE A 385 51.44 -13.32 17.02
C PHE A 385 51.24 -11.84 17.31
N ILE A 386 51.09 -11.59 18.62
CA ILE A 386 51.16 -10.30 19.25
C ILE A 386 52.47 -9.63 18.84
N SER A 387 52.44 -8.51 18.12
CA SER A 387 53.65 -7.81 17.70
C SER A 387 54.42 -7.16 18.85
N LYS A 388 53.83 -7.10 20.05
CA LYS A 388 54.37 -6.48 21.27
C LYS A 388 53.85 -7.23 22.51
N LEU A 389 54.71 -7.78 23.36
CA LEU A 389 54.30 -8.33 24.65
C LEU A 389 54.23 -7.22 25.70
N ASN A 390 53.33 -7.35 26.68
CA ASN A 390 53.46 -6.57 27.91
C ASN A 390 54.77 -6.93 28.63
N ASP A 391 55.14 -6.04 29.55
CA ASP A 391 56.19 -6.31 30.52
C ASP A 391 55.83 -7.46 31.47
N THR A 392 56.79 -7.92 32.27
CA THR A 392 56.55 -9.04 33.21
C THR A 392 55.87 -8.61 34.51
N GLY A 393 55.91 -7.31 34.82
CA GLY A 393 55.43 -6.73 36.08
C GLY A 393 56.49 -6.67 37.19
N ILE A 394 57.67 -7.28 37.03
CA ILE A 394 58.74 -7.24 38.02
C ILE A 394 59.46 -5.88 37.94
N ALA A 395 59.05 -4.93 38.78
CA ALA A 395 59.60 -3.57 38.81
C ALA A 395 60.76 -3.34 39.82
N THR A 396 61.30 -4.42 40.41
CA THR A 396 62.38 -4.36 41.40
C THR A 396 63.48 -5.38 41.07
N CYS A 397 64.72 -5.06 41.44
CA CYS A 397 65.88 -5.93 41.28
C CYS A 397 66.07 -6.87 42.48
N ALA A 398 66.98 -7.82 42.33
CA ALA A 398 67.41 -8.75 43.35
C ALA A 398 68.94 -8.91 43.35
N THR A 399 69.48 -9.41 44.45
CA THR A 399 70.84 -9.95 44.56
C THR A 399 70.75 -11.43 44.95
N TYR A 400 71.90 -12.08 45.21
CA TYR A 400 71.90 -13.46 45.70
C TYR A 400 71.14 -13.65 47.02
N ASN A 401 71.08 -12.63 47.89
CA ASN A 401 70.53 -12.75 49.25
C ASN A 401 69.23 -11.97 49.48
N GLU A 402 68.83 -11.10 48.54
CA GLU A 402 67.74 -10.14 48.78
C GLU A 402 66.97 -9.86 47.49
N VAL A 403 65.64 -9.73 47.60
CA VAL A 403 64.71 -9.39 46.52
C VAL A 403 63.99 -8.09 46.83
N GLY A 404 63.42 -7.40 45.83
CA GLY A 404 62.67 -6.16 46.07
C GLY A 404 63.54 -4.90 46.15
N LEU A 405 64.75 -4.95 45.63
CA LEU A 405 65.71 -3.84 45.65
C LEU A 405 65.45 -2.82 44.53
N ALA A 406 65.84 -1.57 44.76
CA ALA A 406 65.86 -0.57 43.69
C ALA A 406 66.88 -0.93 42.61
N CYS A 407 66.56 -0.63 41.35
CA CYS A 407 67.45 -0.86 40.22
C CYS A 407 68.26 0.40 39.83
N PRO A 408 69.44 0.27 39.21
CA PRO A 408 70.11 -0.98 38.84
C PRO A 408 70.95 -1.59 39.98
N GLN A 409 71.22 -2.90 39.90
CA GLN A 409 72.16 -3.58 40.81
C GLN A 409 73.51 -3.78 40.11
N SER A 410 74.55 -3.05 40.53
CA SER A 410 75.83 -2.97 39.80
C SER A 410 76.52 -4.32 39.54
N ASN A 411 76.39 -5.27 40.48
CA ASN A 411 76.98 -6.62 40.36
C ASN A 411 76.05 -7.62 39.64
N TYR A 412 74.79 -7.24 39.40
CA TYR A 412 73.77 -8.06 38.78
C TYR A 412 73.04 -7.22 37.71
N PRO A 413 73.75 -6.77 36.65
CA PRO A 413 73.16 -5.92 35.63
C PRO A 413 72.17 -6.69 34.74
N ARG A 414 71.31 -5.96 34.03
CA ARG A 414 70.31 -6.47 33.07
C ARG A 414 69.25 -7.36 33.71
N GLN A 415 68.82 -6.98 34.91
CA GLN A 415 67.62 -7.57 35.51
C GLN A 415 66.36 -7.07 34.81
N ASP A 416 65.26 -7.79 35.03
CA ASP A 416 63.98 -7.53 34.36
C ASP A 416 63.53 -6.07 34.53
N ALA A 417 63.46 -5.61 35.78
CA ALA A 417 63.14 -4.23 36.16
C ALA A 417 64.08 -3.12 35.59
N GLU A 418 65.20 -3.48 34.95
CA GLU A 418 66.09 -2.54 34.26
C GLU A 418 65.74 -2.39 32.77
N LEU A 419 64.83 -3.22 32.23
CA LEU A 419 64.55 -3.36 30.81
C LEU A 419 63.05 -3.50 30.56
N GLY A 420 62.49 -2.68 29.68
CA GLY A 420 61.07 -2.80 29.32
C GLY A 420 60.32 -1.50 29.53
N ARG A 421 59.00 -1.59 29.53
CA ARG A 421 58.10 -0.45 29.72
C ARG A 421 58.10 -0.01 31.18
N ASP A 422 58.27 -0.93 32.14
CA ASP A 422 58.39 -0.60 33.56
C ASP A 422 59.64 0.24 33.91
N ALA A 423 60.68 0.19 33.07
CA ALA A 423 61.88 1.01 33.17
C ALA A 423 61.82 2.31 32.34
N THR A 424 61.16 2.28 31.17
CA THR A 424 61.24 3.39 30.19
C THR A 424 59.98 4.26 30.10
N LEU A 425 58.81 3.71 30.44
CA LEU A 425 57.49 4.32 30.22
C LEU A 425 56.47 3.78 31.26
N ASN A 426 56.86 3.71 32.53
CA ASN A 426 56.02 3.15 33.59
C ASN A 426 54.96 4.16 34.02
N ASP A 427 53.73 3.93 33.57
CA ASP A 427 52.55 4.65 34.02
C ASP A 427 51.64 3.67 34.76
N ASN A 428 51.58 3.79 36.09
CA ASN A 428 50.72 2.94 36.92
C ASN A 428 49.25 3.39 36.94
N SER A 429 48.92 4.50 36.26
CA SER A 429 47.52 4.99 36.21
C SER A 429 46.65 4.19 35.26
N ASP A 430 47.26 3.54 34.26
CA ASP A 430 46.57 2.71 33.27
C ASP A 430 46.96 1.22 33.31
N GLY A 431 47.77 0.79 34.28
CA GLY A 431 48.17 -0.60 34.48
C GLY A 431 49.48 -0.68 35.25
N GLN A 432 49.62 -1.61 36.19
CA GLN A 432 50.80 -1.63 37.06
C GLN A 432 52.06 -2.09 36.31
N ALA A 433 53.23 -1.53 36.64
CA ALA A 433 54.55 -2.11 36.36
C ALA A 433 54.76 -2.55 34.90
N GLY A 434 54.60 -1.60 33.96
CA GLY A 434 54.86 -1.89 32.55
C GLY A 434 53.67 -2.48 31.77
N PHE A 435 52.50 -2.67 32.39
CA PHE A 435 51.21 -2.91 31.71
C PHE A 435 50.41 -1.63 31.38
N SER A 436 49.64 -1.60 30.28
CA SER A 436 48.79 -0.46 29.89
C SER A 436 47.45 -0.95 29.35
N PHE A 437 46.37 -0.51 29.98
CA PHE A 437 45.02 -1.02 29.81
C PHE A 437 43.98 0.10 29.78
N THR A 438 43.00 -0.05 28.89
CA THR A 438 41.81 0.80 28.79
C THR A 438 40.57 -0.03 29.10
N LYS A 439 39.69 0.50 29.96
CA LYS A 439 38.39 -0.13 30.29
C LYS A 439 37.42 0.06 29.13
N ILE A 440 36.67 -0.99 28.80
CA ILE A 440 35.71 -1.00 27.68
C ILE A 440 34.33 -1.45 28.18
N SER A 441 33.29 -0.74 27.75
CA SER A 441 31.89 -1.04 28.09
C SER A 441 31.37 -2.29 27.37
N SER A 442 30.19 -2.78 27.78
CA SER A 442 29.50 -3.89 27.12
C SER A 442 29.10 -3.61 25.67
N THR A 443 29.08 -2.35 25.24
CA THR A 443 28.81 -1.95 23.85
C THR A 443 30.07 -1.64 23.04
N GLY A 444 31.26 -1.80 23.64
CA GLY A 444 32.54 -1.59 22.94
C GLY A 444 33.06 -0.15 22.97
N THR A 445 32.61 0.68 23.91
CA THR A 445 33.10 2.07 24.06
C THR A 445 34.19 2.17 25.13
N GLU A 446 35.19 3.02 24.90
CA GLU A 446 36.20 3.35 25.92
C GLU A 446 35.56 4.03 27.15
N LEU A 447 36.10 3.69 28.32
CA LEU A 447 35.66 4.16 29.63
C LEU A 447 36.80 4.85 30.37
N ALA A 448 36.46 5.72 31.32
CA ALA A 448 37.45 6.40 32.14
C ALA A 448 38.14 5.42 33.09
N ALA A 449 39.41 5.65 33.43
CA ALA A 449 40.15 4.82 34.39
C ALA A 449 39.43 4.72 35.77
N SER A 450 38.72 5.79 36.16
CA SER A 450 37.92 5.85 37.39
C SER A 450 36.61 5.04 37.36
N ASP A 451 36.16 4.58 36.19
CA ASP A 451 34.90 3.85 36.08
C ASP A 451 34.97 2.50 36.81
N THR A 452 33.93 2.18 37.57
CA THR A 452 33.89 0.98 38.43
C THR A 452 33.25 -0.22 37.75
N ASN A 453 32.67 -0.06 36.56
CA ASN A 453 31.99 -1.11 35.82
C ASN A 453 32.46 -1.13 34.37
N TRP A 454 33.00 -2.25 33.91
CA TRP A 454 33.43 -2.48 32.54
C TRP A 454 33.29 -3.96 32.20
N SER A 455 33.18 -4.28 30.91
CA SER A 455 32.93 -5.64 30.43
C SER A 455 34.10 -6.23 29.67
N CYS A 456 34.98 -5.37 29.16
CA CYS A 456 36.18 -5.74 28.44
C CYS A 456 37.35 -4.82 28.79
N VAL A 457 38.57 -5.27 28.51
CA VAL A 457 39.80 -4.49 28.66
C VAL A 457 40.54 -4.49 27.33
N GLN A 458 40.83 -3.30 26.80
CA GLN A 458 41.77 -3.13 25.71
C GLN A 458 43.18 -3.06 26.30
N ASP A 459 44.08 -3.88 25.80
CA ASP A 459 45.50 -3.83 26.08
C ASP A 459 46.16 -2.94 25.03
N ASN A 460 46.71 -1.82 25.49
CA ASN A 460 47.27 -0.78 24.63
C ASN A 460 48.68 -1.14 24.13
N VAL A 461 49.34 -2.10 24.79
CA VAL A 461 50.67 -2.58 24.38
C VAL A 461 50.52 -3.64 23.30
N THR A 462 49.75 -4.69 23.59
CA THR A 462 49.57 -5.84 22.70
C THR A 462 48.60 -5.56 21.57
N GLY A 463 47.70 -4.59 21.75
CA GLY A 463 46.59 -4.30 20.85
C GLY A 463 45.47 -5.32 20.97
N LEU A 464 45.45 -6.19 21.97
CA LEU A 464 44.39 -7.18 22.17
C LEU A 464 43.24 -6.62 23.01
N MET A 465 42.03 -7.16 22.80
CA MET A 465 40.90 -6.88 23.68
C MET A 465 40.47 -8.16 24.39
N TRP A 466 40.26 -8.04 25.69
CA TRP A 466 40.06 -9.15 26.61
C TRP A 466 38.69 -9.08 27.28
N GLU A 467 38.05 -10.24 27.45
CA GLU A 467 36.87 -10.42 28.27
C GLU A 467 37.18 -10.13 29.75
N VAL A 468 36.27 -9.50 30.48
CA VAL A 468 36.30 -9.37 31.95
C VAL A 468 35.29 -10.33 32.58
N LYS A 469 35.67 -10.94 33.71
CA LYS A 469 34.86 -11.94 34.40
C LYS A 469 33.89 -11.30 35.40
N THR A 470 32.72 -11.90 35.55
CA THR A 470 31.69 -11.50 36.52
C THR A 470 31.62 -12.50 37.68
N ASP A 471 30.80 -12.18 38.68
CA ASP A 471 30.46 -13.05 39.82
C ASP A 471 28.94 -12.93 40.08
N ASP A 472 28.16 -13.36 39.09
CA ASP A 472 26.72 -13.09 38.95
C ASP A 472 25.88 -14.28 38.44
N GLY A 473 26.48 -15.45 38.20
CA GLY A 473 25.86 -16.61 37.58
C GLY A 473 25.50 -16.43 36.10
N GLY A 474 25.91 -15.30 35.50
CA GLY A 474 25.70 -14.98 34.08
C GLY A 474 26.70 -15.69 33.17
N LEU A 475 26.61 -15.46 31.86
CA LEU A 475 27.44 -16.15 30.86
C LEU A 475 28.97 -16.03 31.11
N HIS A 476 29.42 -14.93 31.71
CA HIS A 476 30.83 -14.58 31.92
C HIS A 476 31.31 -14.81 33.36
N ASP A 477 30.58 -15.61 34.14
CA ASP A 477 30.88 -15.86 35.54
C ASP A 477 32.27 -16.52 35.76
N LYS A 478 32.94 -16.12 36.84
CA LYS A 478 34.25 -16.65 37.22
C LYS A 478 34.26 -18.11 37.65
N ASP A 479 33.12 -18.64 38.11
CA ASP A 479 32.97 -20.01 38.61
C ASP A 479 32.67 -21.00 37.48
N TRP A 480 32.49 -20.52 36.25
CA TRP A 480 32.27 -21.38 35.09
C TRP A 480 33.54 -22.05 34.58
N THR A 481 33.40 -23.34 34.30
CA THR A 481 34.43 -24.18 33.70
C THR A 481 33.93 -24.86 32.44
N TYR A 482 34.84 -25.07 31.49
CA TYR A 482 34.55 -25.59 30.16
C TYR A 482 35.50 -26.71 29.81
N SER A 483 34.99 -27.76 29.16
CA SER A 483 35.86 -28.75 28.53
C SER A 483 36.57 -28.15 27.30
N TRP A 484 37.79 -28.61 27.05
CA TRP A 484 38.54 -28.18 25.88
C TRP A 484 37.99 -28.86 24.62
N TYR A 485 37.46 -28.06 23.68
CA TYR A 485 36.95 -28.53 22.39
C TYR A 485 37.17 -27.51 21.27
N ASP A 486 37.67 -27.96 20.11
CA ASP A 486 37.68 -27.23 18.85
C ASP A 486 37.56 -28.21 17.67
N SER A 487 36.49 -28.10 16.88
CA SER A 487 36.23 -28.96 15.73
C SER A 487 37.17 -28.70 14.55
N ASN A 488 37.87 -27.57 14.54
CA ASN A 488 38.76 -27.20 13.45
C ASN A 488 40.14 -27.87 13.58
N ASN A 489 40.41 -28.83 12.70
CA ASN A 489 41.66 -29.58 12.67
C ASN A 489 42.92 -28.70 12.49
N ALA A 490 42.79 -27.53 11.87
CA ALA A 490 43.90 -26.60 11.69
C ALA A 490 44.30 -25.86 12.98
N ARG A 491 43.40 -25.81 13.97
CA ARG A 491 43.63 -25.11 15.25
C ARG A 491 43.89 -26.08 16.40
N ASN A 492 43.30 -27.28 16.33
CA ASN A 492 43.33 -28.24 17.43
C ASN A 492 44.54 -29.21 17.44
N GLY A 493 45.47 -29.06 16.49
CA GLY A 493 46.68 -29.87 16.41
C GLY A 493 46.44 -31.34 16.07
N GLY A 494 45.27 -31.72 15.54
CA GLY A 494 44.94 -33.09 15.17
C GLY A 494 44.00 -33.81 16.13
N THR A 495 43.63 -33.21 17.26
CA THR A 495 42.69 -33.81 18.24
C THR A 495 41.72 -32.77 18.75
N ALA A 496 40.45 -32.94 18.43
CA ALA A 496 39.40 -31.95 18.71
C ALA A 496 39.12 -31.74 20.20
N GLY A 497 39.57 -32.63 21.08
CA GLY A 497 39.18 -32.62 22.49
C GLY A 497 37.74 -33.11 22.67
N ARG A 498 37.19 -32.88 23.85
CA ARG A 498 35.88 -33.42 24.23
C ARG A 498 34.79 -32.37 24.15
N GLN A 499 33.94 -32.53 23.14
CA GLN A 499 32.70 -31.79 23.00
C GLN A 499 31.76 -32.09 24.19
N ASN A 500 31.11 -31.06 24.72
CA ASN A 500 30.14 -31.18 25.82
C ASN A 500 30.67 -32.03 26.99
N GLY A 501 31.90 -31.76 27.44
CA GLY A 501 32.53 -32.48 28.55
C GLY A 501 31.95 -32.08 29.90
N SER A 502 32.64 -32.40 30.99
CA SER A 502 32.19 -32.14 32.37
C SER A 502 32.43 -30.71 32.84
N GLY A 503 32.24 -29.71 31.97
CA GLY A 503 32.25 -28.31 32.39
C GLY A 503 31.04 -27.99 33.26
N ASN A 504 31.19 -27.01 34.15
CA ASN A 504 30.10 -26.44 34.94
C ASN A 504 29.86 -25.02 34.46
N CYS A 505 28.77 -24.77 33.75
CA CYS A 505 28.46 -23.47 33.18
C CYS A 505 26.96 -23.27 33.05
N SER A 506 26.54 -22.01 32.82
CA SER A 506 25.16 -21.67 32.49
C SER A 506 25.08 -21.04 31.10
N GLY A 507 24.07 -21.42 30.32
CA GLY A 507 23.80 -20.82 29.02
C GLY A 507 24.64 -21.34 27.85
N SER A 508 25.49 -22.36 28.03
CA SER A 508 26.23 -23.05 26.96
C SER A 508 26.26 -24.58 27.17
N GLN A 509 26.86 -25.31 26.24
CA GLN A 509 27.16 -26.74 26.35
C GLN A 509 28.42 -27.04 27.19
N CYS A 510 28.96 -26.01 27.85
CA CYS A 510 30.13 -26.08 28.72
C CYS A 510 31.39 -26.64 28.06
N ASP A 511 31.60 -26.32 26.79
CA ASP A 511 32.88 -26.46 26.10
C ASP A 511 33.36 -25.14 25.48
N THR A 512 34.65 -25.07 25.18
CA THR A 512 35.29 -23.82 24.70
C THR A 512 34.74 -23.34 23.35
N ALA A 513 34.36 -24.24 22.43
CA ALA A 513 33.88 -23.83 21.12
C ALA A 513 32.46 -23.26 21.20
N ASP A 514 31.60 -23.88 21.99
CA ASP A 514 30.23 -23.42 22.21
C ASP A 514 30.20 -22.08 22.96
N PHE A 515 31.04 -21.92 23.98
CA PHE A 515 31.19 -20.64 24.68
C PHE A 515 31.59 -19.49 23.74
N VAL A 516 32.60 -19.72 22.89
CA VAL A 516 33.00 -18.76 21.85
C VAL A 516 31.85 -18.45 20.89
N ALA A 517 31.09 -19.46 20.47
CA ALA A 517 29.98 -19.27 19.55
C ALA A 517 28.87 -18.39 20.15
N ILE A 518 28.53 -18.60 21.43
CA ILE A 518 27.48 -17.84 22.12
C ILE A 518 27.91 -16.40 22.36
N VAL A 519 29.14 -16.15 22.82
CA VAL A 519 29.65 -14.79 23.03
C VAL A 519 29.65 -13.99 21.72
N ASN A 520 30.04 -14.63 20.61
CA ASN A 520 30.01 -14.00 19.29
C ASN A 520 28.59 -13.78 18.74
N ALA A 521 27.63 -14.63 19.10
CA ALA A 521 26.24 -14.45 18.71
C ALA A 521 25.58 -13.27 19.44
N VAL A 522 25.97 -13.02 20.69
CA VAL A 522 25.48 -11.89 21.50
C VAL A 522 26.13 -10.56 21.11
N GLY A 523 27.34 -10.60 20.54
CA GLY A 523 28.09 -9.40 20.18
C GLY A 523 28.69 -8.66 21.36
N TRP A 524 29.28 -9.42 22.28
CA TRP A 524 29.85 -8.90 23.52
C TRP A 524 30.90 -7.80 23.25
N CYS A 525 30.82 -6.68 23.98
CA CYS A 525 31.63 -5.48 23.78
C CYS A 525 31.61 -4.96 22.33
N GLY A 526 30.46 -5.08 21.67
CA GLY A 526 30.24 -4.61 20.30
C GLY A 526 30.93 -5.46 19.22
N ALA A 527 31.33 -6.70 19.54
CA ALA A 527 32.16 -7.52 18.67
C ALA A 527 31.72 -8.98 18.57
N ASN A 528 31.90 -9.57 17.38
CA ASN A 528 31.47 -10.92 17.02
C ASN A 528 32.63 -11.84 16.59
N ASP A 529 33.87 -11.49 16.93
CA ASP A 529 35.09 -12.19 16.51
C ASP A 529 35.98 -12.64 17.69
N TRP A 530 35.38 -12.84 18.87
CA TRP A 530 36.00 -13.45 20.04
C TRP A 530 36.50 -14.87 19.78
N ARG A 531 37.58 -15.23 20.48
CA ARG A 531 38.22 -16.55 20.39
C ARG A 531 38.88 -16.92 21.72
N THR A 532 39.12 -18.21 21.91
CA THR A 532 39.99 -18.69 22.99
C THR A 532 41.42 -18.18 22.76
N PRO A 533 42.11 -17.62 23.78
CA PRO A 533 43.43 -17.06 23.64
C PRO A 533 44.48 -18.14 23.45
N THR A 534 45.58 -17.81 22.80
CA THR A 534 46.80 -18.63 22.79
C THR A 534 47.49 -18.57 24.15
N LYS A 535 48.41 -19.51 24.40
CA LYS A 535 49.22 -19.50 25.64
C LYS A 535 50.08 -18.22 25.77
N GLU A 536 50.49 -17.64 24.65
CA GLU A 536 51.30 -16.44 24.61
C GLU A 536 50.49 -15.18 24.93
N GLU A 537 49.22 -15.14 24.50
CA GLU A 537 48.27 -14.10 24.87
C GLU A 537 47.90 -14.19 26.36
N LEU A 538 47.65 -15.39 26.89
CA LEU A 538 47.43 -15.52 28.33
C LEU A 538 48.66 -15.09 29.13
N ARG A 539 49.86 -15.43 28.65
CA ARG A 539 51.11 -14.99 29.27
C ARG A 539 51.27 -13.47 29.24
N SER A 540 50.80 -12.81 28.17
CA SER A 540 50.95 -11.36 28.04
C SER A 540 50.09 -10.56 29.01
N ILE A 541 49.11 -11.16 29.69
CA ILE A 541 48.35 -10.48 30.76
C ILE A 541 48.75 -10.96 32.17
N THR A 542 49.71 -11.88 32.27
CA THR A 542 50.21 -12.40 33.55
C THR A 542 51.20 -11.43 34.16
N SER A 543 50.97 -11.03 35.42
CA SER A 543 51.89 -10.20 36.20
C SER A 543 52.64 -11.04 37.23
N TYR A 544 53.97 -11.10 37.12
CA TYR A 544 54.83 -11.97 37.93
C TYR A 544 55.23 -11.36 39.29
N ASN A 545 54.89 -10.10 39.55
CA ASN A 545 55.15 -9.45 40.85
C ASN A 545 54.11 -9.77 41.93
N ARG A 546 53.09 -10.56 41.58
CA ARG A 546 51.96 -10.91 42.44
C ARG A 546 51.52 -12.35 42.19
N ILE A 547 50.90 -12.95 43.19
CA ILE A 547 50.37 -14.31 43.14
C ILE A 547 48.95 -14.32 43.72
N ALA A 548 48.14 -15.29 43.30
CA ALA A 548 46.78 -15.52 43.79
C ALA A 548 45.82 -14.29 43.72
N PRO A 549 45.56 -13.70 42.53
CA PRO A 549 46.02 -14.11 41.20
C PRO A 549 47.20 -13.28 40.65
N ALA A 550 47.97 -13.89 39.75
CA ALA A 550 49.09 -13.33 38.99
C ALA A 550 48.61 -12.50 37.78
N ILE A 551 47.72 -11.52 38.02
CA ILE A 551 47.17 -10.59 37.01
C ILE A 551 46.78 -9.27 37.68
N ASP A 552 46.73 -8.16 36.95
CA ASP A 552 46.26 -6.89 37.47
C ASP A 552 44.73 -6.91 37.72
N VAL A 553 44.34 -7.17 38.97
CA VAL A 553 42.93 -7.27 39.38
C VAL A 553 42.16 -5.94 39.31
N ASN A 554 42.84 -4.80 39.15
CA ASN A 554 42.15 -3.52 38.95
C ASN A 554 41.51 -3.43 37.55
N TYR A 555 41.99 -4.25 36.61
CA TYR A 555 41.48 -4.36 35.25
C TYR A 555 40.82 -5.71 34.98
N PHE A 556 41.30 -6.78 35.62
CA PHE A 556 40.78 -8.14 35.51
C PHE A 556 40.24 -8.65 36.85
N PRO A 557 39.16 -8.04 37.38
CA PRO A 557 38.51 -8.51 38.59
C PRO A 557 37.93 -9.91 38.38
N ASN A 558 37.57 -10.55 39.49
CA ASN A 558 36.96 -11.88 39.50
C ASN A 558 37.81 -12.95 38.80
N THR A 559 39.14 -12.77 38.73
CA THR A 559 40.05 -13.85 38.33
C THR A 559 40.21 -14.81 39.51
N PRO A 560 39.83 -16.10 39.40
CA PRO A 560 39.94 -17.03 40.51
C PRO A 560 41.40 -17.22 40.94
N ALA A 561 41.64 -17.20 42.25
CA ALA A 561 42.98 -17.35 42.84
C ALA A 561 43.62 -18.73 42.61
N ASN A 562 42.86 -19.71 42.12
CA ASN A 562 43.27 -21.05 41.72
C ASN A 562 42.88 -21.37 40.26
N GLY A 563 42.61 -20.34 39.44
CA GLY A 563 42.07 -20.49 38.10
C GLY A 563 43.05 -21.12 37.11
N GLU A 564 42.64 -22.23 36.51
CA GLU A 564 43.31 -22.88 35.38
C GLU A 564 42.66 -22.41 34.08
N TYR A 565 43.36 -21.58 33.31
CA TYR A 565 42.81 -20.96 32.10
C TYR A 565 43.19 -21.73 30.84
N ALA A 566 42.18 -22.19 30.09
CA ALA A 566 42.40 -22.88 28.83
C ALA A 566 42.96 -21.94 27.74
N SER A 567 43.92 -22.44 26.97
CA SER A 567 44.38 -21.79 25.75
C SER A 567 44.00 -22.59 24.49
N ALA A 568 43.94 -21.91 23.35
CA ALA A 568 43.81 -22.52 22.02
C ALA A 568 45.11 -23.20 21.56
N SER A 569 46.22 -23.05 22.28
CA SER A 569 47.52 -23.58 21.88
C SER A 569 47.61 -25.07 22.17
N SER A 570 47.63 -25.89 21.12
CA SER A 570 47.89 -27.33 21.23
C SER A 570 49.34 -27.62 21.65
N PHE A 571 49.55 -28.70 22.42
CA PHE A 571 50.89 -29.12 22.81
C PHE A 571 51.57 -29.83 21.63
N ALA A 572 52.70 -29.30 21.18
CA ALA A 572 53.34 -29.76 19.94
C ALA A 572 53.81 -31.22 20.00
N ASN A 573 54.22 -31.71 21.17
CA ASN A 573 54.71 -33.09 21.33
C ASN A 573 53.57 -34.12 21.40
N ASP A 574 52.34 -33.71 21.74
CA ASP A 574 51.18 -34.61 21.85
C ASP A 574 49.89 -33.83 21.58
N SER A 575 49.24 -34.13 20.44
CA SER A 575 48.02 -33.47 19.99
C SER A 575 46.86 -33.60 20.96
N THR A 576 46.88 -34.63 21.83
CA THR A 576 45.85 -34.87 22.83
C THR A 576 45.95 -33.91 24.01
N PHE A 577 46.97 -33.05 24.07
CA PHE A 577 47.18 -32.04 25.10
C PHE A 577 47.06 -30.61 24.54
N ALA A 578 46.63 -29.69 25.38
CA ALA A 578 46.65 -28.24 25.16
C ALA A 578 47.47 -27.58 26.27
N TRP A 579 48.02 -26.41 26.01
CA TRP A 579 48.61 -25.58 27.05
C TRP A 579 47.51 -24.90 27.87
N ILE A 580 47.65 -24.89 29.19
CA ILE A 580 46.82 -24.08 30.10
C ILE A 580 47.70 -23.10 30.87
N SER A 581 47.12 -21.97 31.27
CA SER A 581 47.78 -20.95 32.09
C SER A 581 47.24 -20.96 33.50
N TYR A 582 48.14 -21.01 34.47
CA TYR A 582 47.85 -20.92 35.89
C TYR A 582 47.92 -19.45 36.31
N LEU A 583 46.80 -18.72 36.26
CA LEU A 583 46.78 -17.31 36.66
C LEU A 583 46.85 -17.11 38.18
N ASN A 584 47.19 -18.14 38.95
CA ASN A 584 47.59 -18.00 40.35
C ASN A 584 49.10 -17.74 40.53
N THR A 585 49.94 -18.27 39.63
CA THR A 585 51.41 -18.20 39.70
C THR A 585 52.06 -17.72 38.41
N GLY A 586 51.32 -17.67 37.30
CA GLY A 586 51.83 -17.39 35.97
C GLY A 586 52.46 -18.60 35.27
N GLN A 587 52.38 -19.79 35.86
CA GLN A 587 52.91 -21.03 35.28
C GLN A 587 52.08 -21.46 34.05
N ILE A 588 52.73 -22.09 33.08
CA ILE A 588 52.08 -22.72 31.92
C ILE A 588 52.44 -24.19 31.89
N SER A 589 51.46 -25.07 31.69
CA SER A 589 51.66 -26.53 31.68
C SER A 589 50.76 -27.20 30.64
N PRO A 590 51.17 -28.31 29.99
CA PRO A 590 50.29 -29.06 29.10
C PRO A 590 49.29 -29.89 29.91
N PHE A 591 48.02 -29.86 29.51
CA PHE A 591 46.93 -30.67 30.07
C PHE A 591 46.19 -31.43 28.98
N SER A 592 45.70 -32.63 29.31
CA SER A 592 45.01 -33.46 28.34
C SER A 592 43.61 -32.90 28.03
N LYS A 593 43.31 -32.83 26.73
CA LYS A 593 42.02 -32.47 26.14
C LYS A 593 41.00 -33.62 26.21
N ILE A 594 41.46 -34.85 26.48
CA ILE A 594 40.65 -36.07 26.32
C ILE A 594 40.64 -36.97 27.57
N SER A 595 41.57 -36.78 28.53
CA SER A 595 41.73 -37.71 29.66
C SER A 595 40.58 -37.66 30.66
N ASN A 596 40.25 -38.83 31.20
CA ASN A 596 39.37 -39.04 32.35
C ASN A 596 40.23 -39.00 33.62
N VAL A 597 40.03 -38.00 34.49
CA VAL A 597 40.52 -38.06 35.87
C VAL A 597 39.57 -39.00 36.59
N GLY A 598 40.05 -40.21 36.92
CA GLY A 598 39.24 -41.36 37.32
C GLY A 598 38.00 -41.04 38.16
N GLY A 599 36.87 -41.67 37.80
CA GLY A 599 35.54 -41.38 38.37
C GLY A 599 34.51 -40.90 37.35
N GLY A 600 34.87 -40.79 36.06
CA GLY A 600 33.96 -40.34 34.99
C GLY A 600 33.93 -38.82 34.79
N PHE A 601 34.78 -38.09 35.50
CA PHE A 601 34.96 -36.65 35.36
C PHE A 601 36.16 -36.36 34.43
N TYR A 602 36.03 -35.32 33.63
CA TYR A 602 37.03 -34.87 32.67
C TYR A 602 37.54 -33.50 33.12
N ASN A 603 38.75 -33.15 32.69
CA ASN A 603 39.30 -31.84 33.01
C ASN A 603 38.39 -30.74 32.41
N SER A 604 38.07 -29.75 33.24
CA SER A 604 37.36 -28.54 32.84
C SER A 604 38.13 -27.35 33.37
N PHE A 605 38.12 -26.25 32.62
CA PHE A 605 39.01 -25.12 32.83
C PHE A 605 38.23 -23.81 32.79
N SER A 606 38.72 -22.79 33.50
CA SER A 606 38.27 -21.43 33.27
C SER A 606 38.66 -20.99 31.85
N VAL A 607 37.89 -20.08 31.26
CA VAL A 607 38.16 -19.55 29.91
C VAL A 607 38.03 -18.04 29.97
N ARG A 608 39.00 -17.29 29.46
CA ARG A 608 38.87 -15.84 29.21
C ARG A 608 39.07 -15.59 27.73
N LEU A 609 38.07 -15.07 27.04
CA LEU A 609 38.14 -14.85 25.61
C LEU A 609 38.97 -13.60 25.29
N VAL A 610 39.54 -13.63 24.09
CA VAL A 610 40.33 -12.54 23.51
C VAL A 610 39.88 -12.28 22.08
N ARG A 611 40.10 -11.06 21.60
CA ARG A 611 39.99 -10.70 20.19
C ARG A 611 41.12 -9.77 19.80
N ASP A 612 41.29 -9.59 18.50
CA ASP A 612 42.17 -8.55 17.97
C ASP A 612 41.51 -7.19 18.31
N GLY A 613 42.30 -6.21 18.80
CA GLY A 613 41.78 -4.88 19.15
C GLY A 613 41.29 -4.10 17.94
N GLN A 614 40.54 -3.04 18.22
CA GLN A 614 39.94 -2.17 17.19
C GLN A 614 40.99 -1.31 16.46
#